data_AF-A0A259BN30-F1
#
_entry.id   AF-A0A259BN30-F1
#
_cell.length_a   1.000
_cell.length_b   1.000
_cell.length_c   1.000
_cell.angle_alpha   90.00
_cell.angle_beta   90.00
_cell.angle_gamma   90.00
#
_symmetry.space_group_name_H-M   'P 1'
#
loop_
_entity.id
_entity.type
_entity.pdbx_description
1 polymer ?
#
loop_
_entity_poly.entity_id
_entity_poly.type
_entity_poly.pdbx_seq_one_letter_code
_entity_poly.pdbx_strand_id
1 'polypeptide(L)'
;MLRRILNIARGTPPIASRGDLVDFLDNRGAFLVQKNIMDYARGRSGPHFTALMKEADFNDALTQSRWGLYPLGVTMVAEMFDSFLRAGRY
;
A
#
# COMPACT_ATOMS: atom_id res chain seq x y z
N MET A 1 10.97 21.32 7.87
CA MET A 1 9.57 20.98 8.24
C MET A 1 8.51 21.64 7.37
N LEU A 2 8.64 22.92 6.95
CA LEU A 2 7.66 23.61 6.09
C LEU A 2 7.32 22.92 4.75
N ARG A 3 8.32 22.31 4.10
CA ARG A 3 8.17 21.64 2.79
C ARG A 3 7.15 20.49 2.80
N ARG A 4 7.00 19.82 3.95
CA ARG A 4 6.12 18.66 4.13
C ARG A 4 4.65 19.06 4.27
N ILE A 5 4.39 20.26 4.81
CA ILE A 5 3.05 20.83 5.02
C ILE A 5 2.49 21.40 3.70
N LEU A 6 3.33 22.08 2.92
CA LEU A 6 2.92 22.63 1.61
C LEU A 6 2.54 21.54 0.58
N ASN A 7 3.14 20.35 0.68
CA ASN A 7 2.82 19.21 -0.19
C ASN A 7 1.46 18.57 0.12
N ILE A 8 0.90 18.78 1.32
CA ILE A 8 -0.45 18.27 1.65
C ILE A 8 -1.53 19.08 0.94
N ALA A 9 -1.29 20.38 0.71
CA ALA A 9 -2.25 21.30 0.08
C ALA A 9 -2.22 21.30 -1.47
N ARG A 10 -1.20 20.68 -2.11
CA ARG A 10 -0.97 20.77 -3.56
C ARG A 10 -1.30 19.50 -4.36
N GLY A 11 -1.88 18.49 -3.73
CA GLY A 11 -2.00 17.17 -4.35
C GLY A 11 -0.67 16.42 -4.37
N THR A 12 -0.70 15.14 -4.73
CA THR A 12 0.53 14.34 -4.84
C THR A 12 1.42 14.96 -5.91
N PRO A 13 2.69 15.31 -5.62
CA PRO A 13 3.58 15.89 -6.61
C PRO A 13 3.68 14.96 -7.83
N PRO A 14 3.75 15.51 -9.06
CA PRO A 14 3.83 14.68 -10.26
C PRO A 14 5.07 13.80 -10.23
N ILE A 15 4.94 12.57 -10.74
CA ILE A 15 6.06 11.65 -10.92
C ILE A 15 6.97 12.23 -12.01
N ALA A 16 8.10 12.82 -11.62
CA ALA A 16 8.97 13.58 -12.52
C ALA A 16 10.27 12.84 -12.86
N SER A 17 10.58 11.76 -12.14
CA SER A 17 11.80 10.98 -12.31
C SER A 17 11.56 9.48 -12.10
N ARG A 18 12.54 8.67 -12.51
CA ARG A 18 12.56 7.25 -12.19
C ARG A 18 12.53 6.99 -10.68
N GLY A 19 13.19 7.83 -9.89
CA GLY A 19 13.18 7.73 -8.42
C GLY A 19 11.77 7.91 -7.87
N ASP A 20 11.07 8.94 -8.33
CA ASP A 20 9.67 9.21 -7.91
C ASP A 20 8.73 8.06 -8.31
N LEU A 21 8.97 7.42 -9.46
CA LEU A 21 8.20 6.26 -9.89
C LEU A 21 8.44 5.05 -8.97
N VAL A 22 9.69 4.79 -8.59
CA VAL A 22 10.04 3.72 -7.65
C VAL A 22 9.37 3.96 -6.30
N ASP A 23 9.47 5.18 -5.77
CA ASP A 23 8.85 5.56 -4.49
C ASP A 23 7.32 5.44 -4.53
N PHE A 24 6.71 5.80 -5.66
CA PHE A 24 5.28 5.63 -5.88
C PHE A 24 4.89 4.14 -5.86
N LEU A 25 5.56 3.30 -6.64
CA LEU A 25 5.25 1.87 -6.74
C LEU A 25 5.46 1.17 -5.39
N ASP A 26 6.55 1.48 -4.68
CA ASP A 26 6.82 0.98 -3.34
C ASP A 26 5.70 1.35 -2.36
N ASN A 27 5.38 2.64 -2.25
CA ASN A 27 4.37 3.13 -1.32
C ASN A 27 2.99 2.53 -1.59
N ARG A 28 2.57 2.50 -2.86
CA ARG A 28 1.26 1.99 -3.26
C ARG A 28 1.18 0.48 -3.14
N GLY A 29 2.24 -0.26 -3.48
CA GLY A 29 2.32 -1.71 -3.31
C GLY A 29 2.23 -2.10 -1.83
N ALA A 30 3.01 -1.45 -0.96
CA ALA A 30 2.96 -1.66 0.47
C ALA A 30 1.57 -1.32 1.07
N PHE A 31 0.97 -0.20 0.65
CA PHE A 31 -0.37 0.19 1.07
C PHE A 31 -1.43 -0.84 0.64
N LEU A 32 -1.39 -1.30 -0.61
CA LEU A 32 -2.34 -2.26 -1.15
C LEU A 32 -2.34 -3.55 -0.33
N VAL A 33 -1.15 -4.10 -0.07
CA VAL A 33 -0.98 -5.32 0.74
C VAL A 33 -1.48 -5.10 2.17
N GLN A 34 -1.04 -4.02 2.81
CA GLN A 34 -1.44 -3.70 4.18
C GLN A 34 -2.95 -3.53 4.31
N LYS A 35 -3.58 -2.80 3.39
CA LYS A 35 -5.03 -2.58 3.43
C LYS A 35 -5.79 -3.90 3.24
N ASN A 36 -5.43 -4.67 2.22
CA ASN A 36 -6.15 -5.90 1.90
C ASN A 36 -6.07 -6.93 3.02
N ILE A 37 -4.89 -7.15 3.61
CA ILE A 37 -4.75 -8.13 4.68
C ILE A 37 -5.49 -7.69 5.96
N MET A 38 -5.50 -6.40 6.27
CA MET A 38 -6.20 -5.85 7.43
C MET A 38 -7.72 -5.90 7.25
N ASP A 39 -8.22 -5.56 6.06
CA ASP A 39 -9.64 -5.65 5.74
C ASP A 39 -10.12 -7.11 5.75
N TYR A 40 -9.31 -8.03 5.21
CA TYR A 40 -9.58 -9.47 5.29
C TYR A 40 -9.62 -9.95 6.74
N ALA A 41 -8.60 -9.65 7.54
CA ALA A 41 -8.55 -10.04 8.94
C ALA A 41 -9.78 -9.52 9.70
N ARG A 42 -10.12 -8.24 9.55
CA ARG A 42 -11.32 -7.64 10.16
C ARG A 42 -12.60 -8.32 9.72
N GLY A 43 -12.76 -8.58 8.42
CA GLY A 43 -13.93 -9.27 7.87
C GLY A 43 -14.08 -10.71 8.40
N ARG A 44 -12.96 -11.40 8.67
CA ARG A 44 -12.96 -12.78 9.18
C ARG A 44 -13.13 -12.88 10.69
N SER A 45 -12.56 -11.97 11.46
CA SER A 45 -12.63 -12.00 12.93
C SER A 45 -13.88 -11.32 13.48
N GLY A 46 -14.52 -10.45 12.70
CA GLY A 46 -15.73 -9.72 13.10
C GLY A 46 -15.54 -8.98 14.43
N PRO A 47 -16.44 -9.16 15.42
CA PRO A 47 -16.35 -8.50 16.73
C PRO A 47 -15.04 -8.73 17.48
N HIS A 48 -14.34 -9.83 17.21
CA HIS A 48 -13.10 -10.19 17.90
C HIS A 48 -11.85 -9.52 17.30
N PHE A 49 -11.99 -8.71 16.25
CA PHE A 49 -10.86 -8.09 15.56
C PHE A 49 -9.91 -7.34 16.51
N THR A 50 -10.45 -6.52 17.41
CA THR A 50 -9.63 -5.74 18.36
C THR A 50 -8.92 -6.63 19.38
N ALA A 51 -9.49 -7.79 19.73
CA ALA A 51 -8.83 -8.76 20.60
C ALA A 51 -7.71 -9.48 19.84
N LEU A 52 -7.98 -9.95 18.62
CA LEU A 52 -7.01 -10.61 17.74
C LEU A 52 -5.77 -9.75 17.48
N MET A 53 -5.95 -8.44 17.27
CA MET A 53 -4.83 -7.50 17.08
C MET A 53 -3.91 -7.36 18.30
N LYS A 54 -4.31 -7.83 19.49
CA LYS A 54 -3.47 -7.83 20.70
C LYS A 54 -2.61 -9.09 20.82
N GLU A 55 -2.91 -10.13 20.05
CA GLU A 55 -2.16 -11.38 20.09
C GLU A 55 -0.83 -11.23 19.36
N ALA A 56 0.28 -11.57 20.03
CA ALA A 56 1.63 -11.45 19.46
C ALA A 56 1.78 -12.34 18.21
N ASP A 57 1.39 -13.61 18.32
CA ASP A 57 1.47 -14.58 17.22
C ASP A 57 0.71 -14.13 15.97
N PHE A 58 -0.44 -13.47 16.16
CA PHE A 58 -1.19 -12.90 15.04
C PHE A 58 -0.43 -11.74 14.37
N ASN A 59 0.16 -10.83 15.16
CA ASN A 59 0.94 -9.71 14.62
C ASN A 59 2.22 -10.18 13.91
N ASP A 60 2.84 -11.25 14.38
CA ASP A 60 4.00 -11.87 13.73
C ASP A 60 3.60 -12.50 12.39
N ALA A 61 2.53 -13.28 12.36
CA ALA A 61 1.98 -13.87 11.14
C ALA A 61 1.53 -12.79 10.14
N LEU A 62 0.91 -11.71 10.63
CA LEU A 62 0.52 -10.56 9.83
C LEU A 62 1.75 -9.88 9.19
N THR A 63 2.82 -9.69 9.97
CA THR A 63 4.08 -9.10 9.49
C THR A 63 4.72 -9.97 8.41
N GLN A 64 4.82 -11.28 8.63
CA GLN A 64 5.36 -12.21 7.66
C GLN A 64 4.54 -12.23 6.37
N SER A 65 3.21 -12.24 6.51
CA SER A 65 2.29 -12.26 5.36
C SER A 65 2.40 -10.98 4.52
N ARG A 66 2.58 -9.82 5.15
CA ARG A 66 2.81 -8.55 4.44
C ARG A 66 4.09 -8.60 3.61
N TRP A 67 5.18 -9.10 4.18
CA TRP A 67 6.44 -9.23 3.44
C TRP A 67 6.34 -10.24 2.29
N GLY A 68 5.67 -11.37 2.52
CA GLY A 68 5.44 -12.37 1.47
C GLY A 68 4.59 -11.86 0.31
N LEU A 69 3.60 -11.02 0.61
CA LEU A 69 2.69 -10.44 -0.40
C LEU A 69 3.20 -9.14 -1.03
N TYR A 70 4.20 -8.49 -0.45
CA TYR A 70 4.73 -7.20 -0.94
C TYR A 70 5.13 -7.22 -2.43
N PRO A 71 5.89 -8.21 -2.93
CA PRO A 71 6.25 -8.27 -4.36
C PRO A 71 5.03 -8.34 -5.28
N LEU A 72 3.98 -9.07 -4.87
CA LEU A 72 2.72 -9.14 -5.60
C LEU A 72 2.01 -7.78 -5.60
N GLY A 73 1.98 -7.11 -4.46
CA GLY A 73 1.41 -5.76 -4.35
C GLY A 73 2.07 -4.75 -5.29
N VAL A 74 3.40 -4.76 -5.36
CA VAL A 74 4.16 -3.91 -6.31
C VAL A 74 3.81 -4.26 -7.76
N THR A 75 3.74 -5.55 -8.09
CA THR A 75 3.40 -6.03 -9.45
C THR A 75 2.01 -5.54 -9.87
N MET A 76 0.99 -5.71 -9.02
CA MET A 76 -0.38 -5.28 -9.32
C MET A 76 -0.48 -3.76 -9.57
N VAL A 77 0.23 -2.95 -8.78
CA VAL A 77 0.25 -1.50 -8.98
C VAL A 77 0.98 -1.14 -10.29
N ALA A 78 2.09 -1.82 -10.58
CA ALA A 78 2.84 -1.59 -11.82
C ALA A 78 2.00 -1.93 -13.07
N GLU A 79 1.27 -3.06 -13.06
CA GLU A 79 0.38 -3.47 -14.15
C GLU A 79 -0.78 -2.47 -14.35
N MET A 80 -1.38 -2.00 -13.25
CA MET A 80 -2.41 -0.97 -13.28
C MET A 80 -1.86 0.33 -13.88
N PHE A 81 -0.65 0.73 -13.48
CA PHE A 81 0.00 1.92 -13.98
C PHE A 81 0.34 1.82 -15.48
N ASP A 82 0.93 0.70 -15.93
CA ASP A 82 1.21 0.45 -17.35
C ASP A 82 -0.08 0.48 -18.19
N SER A 83 -1.15 -0.17 -17.71
CA SER A 83 -2.45 -0.17 -18.37
C SER A 83 -3.04 1.24 -18.49
N PHE A 84 -2.96 2.03 -17.41
CA PHE A 84 -3.41 3.42 -17.40
C PHE A 84 -2.65 4.27 -18.41
N LEU A 85 -1.32 4.09 -18.48
CA LEU A 85 -0.50 4.81 -19.45
C LEU A 85 -0.86 4.41 -20.89
N ARG A 86 -0.96 3.12 -21.19
CA ARG A 86 -1.31 2.65 -22.55
C ARG A 86 -2.69 3.11 -23.01
N ALA A 87 -3.61 3.34 -22.09
CA ALA A 87 -4.96 3.83 -22.40
C ALA A 87 -5.00 5.30 -22.85
N GLY A 88 -3.88 6.04 -22.83
CA GLY A 88 -3.83 7.43 -23.29
C GLY A 88 -4.60 8.42 -22.41
N ARG A 89 -4.86 8.08 -21.15
CA ARG A 89 -5.72 8.85 -20.23
C ARG A 89 -4.94 9.85 -19.37
N TYR A 90 -3.99 10.58 -19.97
CA TYR A 90 -3.17 11.59 -19.31
C TYR A 90 -3.43 12.99 -19.86
#